data_AF-A0A2V8F645-F1
#
_entry.id   AF-A0A2V8F645-F1
#
_cell.length_a   1.000
_cell.length_b   1.000
_cell.length_c   1.000
_cell.angle_alpha   90.00
_cell.angle_beta   90.00
_cell.angle_gamma   90.00
#
_symmetry.space_group_name_H-M   'P 1'
#
loop_
_entity.id
_entity.type
_entity.pdbx_description
1 polymer ?
#
loop_
_entity_poly.entity_id
_entity_poly.type
_entity_poly.pdbx_seq_one_letter_code
_entity_poly.pdbx_strand_id
1 'polypeptide(L)'
;MTNHFNEDDLTLYYYGEGAYRVDRVGRGSPRRRVDQHLERCPACASLYHEIAGTLAMVVAPEVPERGDQYGLEVWQRLRHKLPEQDAPLWKALWTSVFRLDRLVFAAAAAALLLTAFVAGRVWPRQQPAGAPATGAPETAGGAASAGDSRRRILLTSVADHLDRSERVLTDIMNAPRGDISSEQRWADGLLSTSRLYRQDAADAGEQSVAAVLDELERSLLEIVNSPSKISAADLDEIRRRIDAAALLFKVRVMSDELRQREEAPMSLPRTSTRKTS
;
A
#
# COMPACT_ATOMS: atom_id res chain seq x y z
N MET A 1 42.26 -0.73 -32.03
CA MET A 1 41.49 -1.96 -32.27
C MET A 1 40.31 -1.94 -31.30
N THR A 2 39.08 -1.85 -31.81
CA THR A 2 37.88 -2.05 -31.00
C THR A 2 37.71 -3.55 -30.74
N ASN A 3 37.59 -3.96 -29.48
CA ASN A 3 37.17 -5.33 -29.19
C ASN A 3 35.67 -5.41 -29.40
N HIS A 4 35.22 -6.36 -30.23
CA HIS A 4 33.81 -6.56 -30.56
C HIS A 4 33.19 -7.60 -29.62
N PHE A 5 31.89 -7.52 -29.38
CA PHE A 5 31.16 -8.61 -28.73
C PHE A 5 30.95 -9.77 -29.72
N ASN A 6 30.95 -11.00 -29.21
CA ASN A 6 30.63 -12.18 -30.00
C ASN A 6 29.11 -12.46 -30.00
N GLU A 7 28.70 -13.45 -30.78
CA GLU A 7 27.30 -13.89 -30.89
C GLU A 7 26.73 -14.36 -29.54
N ASP A 8 27.51 -15.07 -28.72
CA ASP A 8 27.10 -15.53 -27.38
C ASP A 8 26.79 -14.35 -26.45
N ASP A 9 27.70 -13.36 -26.34
CA ASP A 9 27.53 -12.20 -25.46
C ASP A 9 26.29 -11.38 -25.88
N LEU A 10 26.01 -11.26 -27.19
CA LEU A 10 24.83 -10.57 -27.73
C LEU A 10 23.53 -11.37 -27.54
N THR A 11 23.58 -12.69 -27.68
CA THR A 11 22.46 -13.61 -27.42
C THR A 11 22.07 -13.61 -25.94
N LEU A 12 23.06 -13.70 -25.04
CA LEU A 12 22.85 -13.57 -23.60
C LEU A 12 22.34 -12.15 -23.25
N TYR A 13 22.78 -11.10 -23.94
CA TYR A 13 22.26 -9.74 -23.75
C TYR A 13 20.78 -9.60 -24.15
N TYR A 14 20.35 -10.26 -25.25
CA TYR A 14 18.94 -10.33 -25.69
C TYR A 14 18.04 -10.93 -24.58
N TYR A 15 18.40 -12.09 -24.03
CA TYR A 15 17.69 -12.70 -22.90
C TYR A 15 17.88 -11.94 -21.56
N GLY A 16 18.85 -11.04 -21.48
CA GLY A 16 19.21 -10.29 -20.26
C GLY A 16 20.17 -11.00 -19.32
N GLU A 17 20.65 -12.18 -19.70
CA GLU A 17 21.57 -13.04 -18.95
C GLU A 17 23.06 -12.69 -19.16
N GLY A 18 23.36 -11.76 -20.08
CA GLY A 18 24.72 -11.29 -20.45
C GLY A 18 25.53 -10.57 -19.34
N ALA A 19 25.20 -10.84 -18.07
CA ALA A 19 25.89 -10.36 -16.89
C ALA A 19 26.86 -11.38 -16.27
N TYR A 20 26.87 -12.65 -16.72
CA TYR A 20 27.51 -13.74 -15.96
C TYR A 20 29.04 -13.68 -15.79
N ARG A 21 29.76 -12.85 -16.55
CA ARG A 21 31.12 -12.39 -16.18
C ARG A 21 31.04 -11.14 -15.29
N VAL A 22 30.61 -11.33 -14.04
CA VAL A 22 30.80 -10.33 -12.98
C VAL A 22 32.23 -10.42 -12.47
N ASP A 23 33.15 -9.65 -13.07
CA ASP A 23 34.43 -9.36 -12.43
C ASP A 23 34.19 -8.77 -11.04
N ARG A 24 34.97 -9.23 -10.05
CA ARG A 24 34.75 -9.00 -8.61
C ARG A 24 34.95 -7.53 -8.16
N VAL A 25 35.02 -6.57 -9.09
CA VAL A 25 35.23 -5.14 -8.84
C VAL A 25 34.17 -4.33 -9.60
N GLY A 26 33.07 -4.02 -8.94
CA GLY A 26 31.91 -3.37 -9.57
C GLY A 26 32.20 -1.95 -10.07
N ARG A 27 31.93 -1.69 -11.36
CA ARG A 27 31.69 -0.36 -11.93
C ARG A 27 30.90 -0.48 -13.24
N GLY A 28 29.64 -0.05 -13.20
CA GLY A 28 28.68 -0.16 -14.32
C GLY A 28 28.00 -1.54 -14.39
N SER A 29 26.71 -1.55 -14.75
CA SER A 29 26.00 -2.79 -15.08
C SER A 29 26.52 -3.35 -16.42
N PRO A 30 26.62 -4.68 -16.60
CA PRO A 30 27.12 -5.27 -17.85
C PRO A 30 26.35 -4.81 -19.10
N ARG A 31 25.00 -4.73 -19.03
CA ARG A 31 24.15 -4.16 -20.09
C ARG A 31 24.67 -2.80 -20.58
N ARG A 32 24.91 -1.83 -19.68
CA ARG A 32 25.40 -0.48 -20.04
C ARG A 32 26.70 -0.44 -20.84
N ARG A 33 27.51 -1.51 -20.85
CA ARG A 33 28.70 -1.63 -21.69
C ARG A 33 28.38 -2.18 -23.09
N VAL A 34 27.36 -3.04 -23.20
CA VAL A 34 26.82 -3.52 -24.48
C VAL A 34 26.01 -2.39 -25.14
N ASP A 35 25.08 -1.76 -24.42
CA ASP A 35 24.27 -0.62 -24.88
C ASP A 35 25.15 0.44 -25.59
N GLN A 36 26.17 0.93 -24.87
CA GLN A 36 27.11 1.94 -25.32
C GLN A 36 28.05 1.47 -26.46
N HIS A 37 28.21 0.17 -26.65
CA HIS A 37 28.96 -0.39 -27.77
C HIS A 37 28.10 -0.48 -29.04
N LEU A 38 26.83 -0.90 -28.90
CA LEU A 38 25.87 -0.93 -30.01
C LEU A 38 25.62 0.48 -30.57
N GLU A 39 25.55 1.51 -29.70
CA GLU A 39 25.52 2.93 -30.09
C GLU A 39 26.71 3.39 -30.96
N ARG A 40 27.86 2.71 -30.89
CA ARG A 40 29.15 3.16 -31.45
C ARG A 40 29.74 2.22 -32.49
N CYS A 41 29.24 0.99 -32.61
CA CYS A 41 29.77 -0.02 -33.50
C CYS A 41 28.67 -0.57 -34.42
N PRO A 42 28.58 -0.09 -35.68
CA PRO A 42 27.51 -0.51 -36.59
C PRO A 42 27.55 -2.01 -36.90
N ALA A 43 28.73 -2.64 -36.88
CA ALA A 43 28.87 -4.09 -37.12
C ALA A 43 28.28 -4.94 -35.98
N CYS A 44 28.44 -4.51 -34.72
CA CYS A 44 27.79 -5.19 -33.59
C CYS A 44 26.29 -4.87 -33.53
N ALA A 45 25.88 -3.67 -33.94
CA ALA A 45 24.47 -3.32 -34.08
C ALA A 45 23.75 -4.18 -35.15
N SER A 46 24.36 -4.37 -36.33
CA SER A 46 23.78 -5.24 -37.37
C SER A 46 23.70 -6.69 -36.93
N LEU A 47 24.76 -7.23 -36.31
CA LEU A 47 24.78 -8.59 -35.76
C LEU A 47 23.71 -8.77 -34.67
N TYR A 48 23.56 -7.79 -33.77
CA TYR A 48 22.50 -7.83 -32.75
C TYR A 48 21.09 -7.79 -33.37
N HIS A 49 20.86 -7.01 -34.43
CA HIS A 49 19.57 -6.98 -35.13
C HIS A 49 19.25 -8.32 -35.83
N GLU A 50 20.26 -8.99 -36.40
CA GLU A 50 20.12 -10.32 -37.03
C GLU A 50 19.76 -11.40 -35.99
N ILE A 51 20.48 -11.44 -34.87
CA ILE A 51 20.20 -12.32 -33.73
C ILE A 51 18.78 -12.03 -33.17
N ALA A 52 18.48 -10.77 -32.86
CA ALA A 52 17.20 -10.38 -32.25
C ALA A 52 16.01 -10.65 -33.19
N GLY A 53 16.15 -10.45 -34.49
CA GLY A 53 15.13 -10.80 -35.48
C GLY A 53 14.90 -12.31 -35.59
N THR A 54 15.98 -13.09 -35.53
CA THR A 54 15.92 -14.56 -35.56
C THR A 54 15.24 -15.12 -34.29
N LEU A 55 15.62 -14.63 -33.12
CA LEU A 55 15.06 -15.06 -31.84
C LEU A 55 13.62 -14.55 -31.62
N ALA A 56 13.23 -13.41 -32.20
CA ALA A 56 11.86 -12.90 -32.14
C ALA A 56 10.84 -13.74 -32.94
N MET A 57 11.30 -14.60 -33.86
CA MET A 57 10.44 -15.60 -34.52
C MET A 57 10.13 -16.81 -33.63
N VAL A 58 10.85 -16.99 -32.51
CA VAL A 58 10.55 -18.05 -31.53
C VAL A 58 9.37 -17.60 -30.68
N VAL A 59 8.18 -18.10 -31.03
CA VAL A 59 6.95 -17.87 -30.26
C VAL A 59 7.16 -18.36 -28.82
N ALA A 60 7.11 -17.43 -27.86
CA ALA A 60 7.10 -17.79 -26.45
C ALA A 60 5.85 -18.64 -26.16
N PRO A 61 5.99 -19.77 -25.44
CA PRO A 61 4.84 -20.60 -25.10
C PRO A 61 3.83 -19.80 -24.27
N GLU A 62 2.54 -20.03 -24.49
CA GLU A 62 1.47 -19.39 -23.72
C GLU A 62 1.71 -19.63 -22.23
N VAL A 63 1.74 -18.54 -21.44
CA VAL A 63 2.00 -18.61 -20.01
C VAL A 63 0.83 -19.35 -19.36
N PRO A 64 1.03 -20.50 -18.70
CA PRO A 64 -0.07 -21.27 -18.13
C PRO A 64 -0.85 -20.42 -17.12
N GLU A 65 -2.17 -20.42 -17.27
CA GLU A 65 -3.09 -19.72 -16.37
C GLU A 65 -2.90 -20.25 -14.94
N ARG A 66 -2.75 -19.32 -13.98
CA ARG A 66 -2.40 -19.64 -12.60
C ARG A 66 -3.61 -19.39 -11.72
N GLY A 67 -4.06 -20.43 -11.01
CA GLY A 67 -5.19 -20.31 -10.09
C GLY A 67 -4.96 -19.25 -9.00
N ASP A 68 -6.06 -18.64 -8.56
CA ASP A 68 -6.13 -17.40 -7.76
C ASP A 68 -5.17 -17.36 -6.56
N GLN A 69 -4.99 -18.49 -5.89
CA GLN A 69 -4.15 -18.65 -4.70
C GLN A 69 -2.64 -18.57 -4.98
N TYR A 70 -2.20 -18.61 -6.24
CA TYR A 70 -0.78 -18.60 -6.62
C TYR A 70 -0.02 -17.39 -6.06
N GLY A 71 -0.65 -16.20 -6.04
CA GLY A 71 -0.06 -14.99 -5.48
C GLY A 71 0.24 -15.13 -3.98
N LEU A 72 -0.71 -15.69 -3.22
CA LEU A 72 -0.57 -15.97 -1.79
C LEU A 72 0.50 -17.04 -1.51
N GLU A 73 0.55 -18.12 -2.29
CA GLU A 73 1.58 -19.15 -2.17
C GLU A 73 3.00 -18.62 -2.41
N VAL A 74 3.19 -17.80 -3.46
CA VAL A 74 4.50 -17.18 -3.74
C VAL A 74 4.85 -16.17 -2.66
N TRP A 75 3.90 -15.36 -2.20
CA TRP A 75 4.12 -14.40 -1.12
C TRP A 75 4.52 -15.08 0.18
N GLN A 76 3.87 -16.18 0.59
CA GLN A 76 4.27 -16.93 1.79
C GLN A 76 5.68 -17.54 1.69
N ARG A 77 6.14 -17.91 0.49
CA ARG A 77 7.52 -18.38 0.27
C ARG A 77 8.55 -17.25 0.22
N LEU A 78 8.15 -16.04 -0.18
CA LEU A 78 9.04 -14.89 -0.38
C LEU A 78 9.16 -13.98 0.86
N ARG A 79 8.09 -13.84 1.67
CA ARG A 79 8.04 -12.98 2.87
C ARG A 79 9.12 -13.26 3.92
N HIS A 80 9.67 -14.47 3.93
CA HIS A 80 10.74 -14.89 4.84
C HIS A 80 12.15 -14.81 4.23
N LYS A 81 12.26 -14.35 2.98
CA LYS A 81 13.52 -14.15 2.24
C LYS A 81 13.77 -12.68 1.87
N LEU A 82 12.75 -11.83 1.97
CA LEU A 82 12.90 -10.38 1.91
C LEU A 82 13.67 -9.91 3.16
N PRO A 83 14.65 -9.00 3.02
CA PRO A 83 15.35 -8.44 4.17
C PRO A 83 14.36 -7.66 5.04
N GLU A 84 14.56 -7.70 6.36
CA GLU A 84 13.84 -6.83 7.27
C GLU A 84 14.17 -5.37 6.93
N GLN A 85 13.14 -4.58 6.66
CA GLN A 85 13.31 -3.19 6.26
C GLN A 85 13.74 -2.37 7.48
N ASP A 86 14.95 -1.80 7.44
CA ASP A 86 15.48 -0.94 8.50
C ASP A 86 14.43 0.11 8.90
N ALA A 87 13.98 0.05 10.16
CA ALA A 87 12.88 0.89 10.64
C ALA A 87 13.24 2.37 10.45
N PRO A 88 12.57 3.09 9.53
CA PRO A 88 13.14 4.32 8.97
C PRO A 88 13.24 5.40 10.05
N LEU A 89 14.35 6.15 10.04
CA LEU A 89 14.73 7.07 11.13
C LEU A 89 13.62 8.07 11.52
N TRP A 90 12.75 8.49 10.58
CA TRP A 90 11.61 9.36 10.89
C TRP A 90 10.54 8.69 11.78
N LYS A 91 10.41 7.35 11.76
CA LYS A 91 9.51 6.59 12.66
C LYS A 91 10.02 6.68 14.12
N ALA A 92 11.33 6.63 14.32
CA ALA A 92 11.96 6.94 15.61
C ALA A 92 11.81 8.42 15.98
N LEU A 93 12.05 9.34 15.04
CA LEU A 93 11.94 10.79 15.25
C LEU A 93 10.51 11.24 15.62
N TRP A 94 9.48 10.64 15.03
CA TRP A 94 8.08 10.93 15.38
C TRP A 94 7.70 10.35 16.74
N THR A 95 8.14 9.13 17.06
CA THR A 95 7.84 8.52 18.37
C THR A 95 8.52 9.23 19.54
N SER A 96 9.67 9.89 19.35
CA SER A 96 10.28 10.73 20.39
C SER A 96 9.53 12.05 20.61
N VAL A 97 9.07 12.72 19.54
CA VAL A 97 8.23 13.94 19.65
C VAL A 97 6.92 13.65 20.37
N PHE A 98 6.17 12.63 19.94
CA PHE A 98 4.89 12.24 20.57
C PHE A 98 5.04 11.65 21.99
N ARG A 99 6.25 11.31 22.45
CA ARG A 99 6.54 10.97 23.86
C ARG A 99 6.60 12.21 24.75
N LEU A 100 7.07 13.34 24.23
CA LEU A 100 7.27 14.57 25.00
C LEU A 100 5.93 15.27 25.31
N ASP A 101 5.11 15.48 24.28
CA ASP A 101 3.79 16.12 24.41
C ASP A 101 2.84 15.35 25.32
N ARG A 102 2.92 14.01 25.35
CA ARG A 102 2.04 13.18 26.18
C ARG A 102 2.12 13.48 27.68
N LEU A 103 3.25 13.98 28.18
CA LEU A 103 3.38 14.41 29.58
C LEU A 103 2.66 15.74 29.83
N VAL A 104 2.70 16.67 28.87
CA VAL A 104 2.03 17.98 28.95
C VAL A 104 0.51 17.80 28.85
N PHE A 105 0.02 17.01 27.89
CA PHE A 105 -1.41 16.74 27.75
C PHE A 105 -1.99 15.94 28.93
N ALA A 106 -1.23 15.01 29.51
CA ALA A 106 -1.65 14.30 30.73
C ALA A 106 -1.81 15.24 31.93
N ALA A 107 -0.87 16.18 32.12
CA ALA A 107 -0.95 17.19 33.18
C ALA A 107 -2.15 18.13 32.98
N ALA A 108 -2.39 18.59 31.74
CA ALA A 108 -3.55 19.42 31.40
C ALA A 108 -4.89 18.71 31.63
N ALA A 109 -5.00 17.44 31.25
CA ALA A 109 -6.20 16.63 31.49
C ALA A 109 -6.45 16.41 33.00
N ALA A 110 -5.41 16.13 33.78
CA ALA A 110 -5.52 16.00 35.24
C ALA A 110 -5.97 17.32 35.91
N ALA A 111 -5.46 18.46 35.45
CA ALA A 111 -5.88 19.78 35.93
C ALA A 111 -7.37 20.07 35.62
N LEU A 112 -7.85 19.75 34.41
CA LEU A 112 -9.26 19.90 34.03
C LEU A 112 -10.20 18.99 34.80
N LEU A 113 -9.78 17.75 35.10
CA LEU A 113 -10.56 16.83 35.95
C LEU A 113 -10.63 17.33 37.40
N LEU A 114 -9.54 17.90 37.93
CA LEU A 114 -9.51 18.49 39.28
C LEU A 114 -10.40 19.73 39.37
N THR A 115 -10.36 20.65 38.40
CA THR A 115 -11.24 21.84 38.43
C THR A 115 -12.71 21.46 38.27
N ALA A 116 -13.04 20.52 37.39
CA ALA A 116 -14.40 20.00 37.25
C ALA A 116 -14.91 19.30 38.52
N PHE A 117 -14.06 18.48 39.16
CA PHE A 117 -14.40 17.79 40.42
C PHE A 117 -14.61 18.76 41.58
N VAL A 118 -13.76 19.79 41.72
CA VAL A 118 -13.93 20.83 42.73
C VAL A 118 -15.21 21.62 42.46
N ALA A 119 -15.42 22.11 41.23
CA ALA A 119 -16.63 22.87 40.87
C ALA A 119 -17.92 22.07 41.17
N GLY A 120 -17.97 20.79 40.77
CA GLY A 120 -19.08 19.88 41.05
C GLY A 120 -19.26 19.50 42.53
N ARG A 121 -18.31 19.86 43.41
CA ARG A 121 -18.37 19.66 44.86
C ARG A 121 -18.80 20.92 45.63
N VAL A 122 -18.51 22.13 45.14
CA VAL A 122 -18.95 23.37 45.80
C VAL A 122 -20.35 23.82 45.37
N TRP A 123 -20.84 23.39 44.21
CA TRP A 123 -22.15 23.83 43.71
C TRP A 123 -23.31 23.10 44.42
N PRO A 124 -24.28 23.81 45.05
CA PRO A 124 -25.47 23.19 45.60
C PRO A 124 -26.32 22.57 44.48
N ARG A 125 -26.64 21.28 44.58
CA ARG A 125 -27.55 20.61 43.64
C ARG A 125 -28.99 21.06 43.89
N GLN A 126 -29.42 22.11 43.20
CA GLN A 126 -30.85 22.35 42.98
C GLN A 126 -31.38 21.26 42.06
N GLN A 127 -32.36 20.49 42.52
CA GLN A 127 -32.91 19.34 41.81
C GLN A 127 -34.21 19.74 41.09
N PRO A 128 -34.25 19.77 39.75
CA PRO A 128 -35.50 19.91 39.01
C PRO A 128 -36.29 18.60 39.10
N ALA A 129 -37.46 18.60 39.72
CA ALA A 129 -38.41 17.50 39.64
C ALA A 129 -39.16 17.57 38.30
N GLY A 130 -39.10 16.50 37.48
CA GLY A 130 -39.35 16.60 36.03
C GLY A 130 -40.12 15.45 35.36
N ALA A 131 -40.81 14.59 36.11
CA ALA A 131 -41.76 13.60 35.59
C ALA A 131 -41.15 12.50 34.65
N PRO A 132 -41.92 11.64 33.93
CA PRO A 132 -41.73 10.19 34.11
C PRO A 132 -41.32 9.41 32.85
N ALA A 133 -41.15 8.10 33.02
CA ALA A 133 -40.60 7.17 32.03
C ALA A 133 -41.47 6.96 30.77
N THR A 134 -40.78 6.67 29.65
CA THR A 134 -41.31 5.85 28.55
C THR A 134 -40.36 4.69 28.32
N GLY A 135 -40.71 3.50 28.81
CA GLY A 135 -39.97 2.28 28.52
C GLY A 135 -40.34 1.74 27.15
N ALA A 136 -39.39 1.74 26.21
CA ALA A 136 -39.50 0.96 24.98
C ALA A 136 -38.90 -0.44 25.20
N PRO A 137 -39.54 -1.54 24.74
CA PRO A 137 -38.99 -2.88 24.90
C PRO A 137 -37.76 -3.08 23.99
N GLU A 138 -36.69 -3.64 24.55
CA GLU A 138 -35.47 -3.95 23.81
C GLU A 138 -35.69 -5.11 22.82
N THR A 139 -35.84 -4.78 21.53
CA THR A 139 -35.76 -5.78 20.45
C THR A 139 -34.29 -6.15 20.18
N ALA A 140 -33.69 -6.89 21.12
CA ALA A 140 -32.26 -7.20 21.19
C ALA A 140 -31.64 -7.83 19.91
N GLY A 141 -32.44 -8.40 19.01
CA GLY A 141 -31.98 -8.89 17.69
C GLY A 141 -31.70 -7.79 16.65
N GLY A 142 -32.23 -6.57 16.81
CA GLY A 142 -32.08 -5.50 15.83
C GLY A 142 -30.73 -4.77 15.88
N ALA A 143 -30.20 -4.53 17.09
CA ALA A 143 -29.00 -3.73 17.29
C ALA A 143 -27.73 -4.37 16.68
N ALA A 144 -27.58 -5.70 16.80
CA ALA A 144 -26.48 -6.43 16.20
C ALA A 144 -26.50 -6.35 14.66
N SER A 145 -27.66 -6.65 14.05
CA SER A 145 -27.83 -6.59 12.58
C SER A 145 -27.60 -5.19 12.01
N ALA A 146 -28.00 -4.13 12.73
CA ALA A 146 -27.69 -2.75 12.37
C ALA A 146 -26.19 -2.43 12.46
N GLY A 147 -25.50 -2.96 13.49
CA GLY A 147 -24.05 -2.88 13.65
C GLY A 147 -23.29 -3.57 12.51
N ASP A 148 -23.62 -4.83 12.21
CA ASP A 148 -22.97 -5.63 11.15
C ASP A 148 -23.24 -5.07 9.75
N SER A 149 -24.38 -4.43 9.54
CA SER A 149 -24.70 -3.76 8.28
C SER A 149 -23.91 -2.45 8.13
N ARG A 150 -23.76 -1.66 9.20
CA ARG A 150 -22.87 -0.48 9.21
C ARG A 150 -21.41 -0.88 9.04
N ARG A 151 -20.95 -1.95 9.70
CA ARG A 151 -19.58 -2.49 9.56
C ARG A 151 -19.30 -2.90 8.12
N ARG A 152 -20.21 -3.63 7.45
CA ARG A 152 -20.03 -4.01 6.04
C ARG A 152 -19.90 -2.78 5.14
N ILE A 153 -20.83 -1.82 5.21
CA ILE A 153 -20.77 -0.57 4.40
C ILE A 153 -19.45 0.18 4.62
N LEU A 154 -18.95 0.22 5.86
CA LEU A 154 -17.66 0.81 6.23
C LEU A 154 -16.50 0.03 5.56
N LEU A 155 -16.45 -1.30 5.67
CA LEU A 155 -15.42 -2.13 5.04
C LEU A 155 -15.43 -1.98 3.49
N THR A 156 -16.61 -1.96 2.85
CA THR A 156 -16.76 -1.71 1.41
C THR A 156 -16.22 -0.33 1.01
N SER A 157 -16.51 0.72 1.78
CA SER A 157 -16.03 2.08 1.50
C SER A 157 -14.52 2.24 1.70
N VAL A 158 -13.94 1.51 2.66
CA VAL A 158 -12.48 1.44 2.83
C VAL A 158 -11.83 0.67 1.68
N ALA A 159 -12.46 -0.41 1.20
CA ALA A 159 -11.96 -1.15 0.02
C ALA A 159 -11.99 -0.29 -1.26
N ASP A 160 -13.07 0.44 -1.55
CA ASP A 160 -13.12 1.37 -2.69
C ASP A 160 -12.12 2.54 -2.56
N HIS A 161 -11.86 3.02 -1.33
CA HIS A 161 -10.80 3.99 -1.07
C HIS A 161 -9.39 3.41 -1.35
N LEU A 162 -9.14 2.15 -0.97
CA LEU A 162 -7.90 1.44 -1.27
C LEU A 162 -7.74 1.17 -2.79
N ASP A 163 -8.79 0.71 -3.48
CA ASP A 163 -8.79 0.52 -4.95
C ASP A 163 -8.52 1.83 -5.70
N ARG A 164 -9.08 2.95 -5.22
CA ARG A 164 -8.80 4.30 -5.78
C ARG A 164 -7.36 4.73 -5.49
N SER A 165 -6.81 4.35 -4.35
CA SER A 165 -5.43 4.66 -3.95
C SER A 165 -4.39 3.83 -4.68
N GLU A 166 -4.63 2.53 -4.93
CA GLU A 166 -3.77 1.69 -5.78
C GLU A 166 -3.64 2.30 -7.18
N ARG A 167 -4.76 2.78 -7.74
CA ARG A 167 -4.79 3.41 -9.07
C ARG A 167 -3.90 4.66 -9.12
N VAL A 168 -4.08 5.60 -8.19
CA VAL A 168 -3.27 6.85 -8.12
C VAL A 168 -1.79 6.56 -7.85
N LEU A 169 -1.47 5.61 -6.97
CA LEU A 169 -0.08 5.19 -6.74
C LEU A 169 0.53 4.54 -7.99
N THR A 170 -0.25 3.74 -8.74
CA THR A 170 0.19 3.12 -10.00
C THR A 170 0.43 4.17 -11.08
N ASP A 171 -0.44 5.18 -11.18
CA ASP A 171 -0.27 6.31 -12.10
C ASP A 171 1.03 7.07 -11.79
N ILE A 172 1.33 7.36 -10.51
CA ILE A 172 2.59 8.00 -10.06
C ILE A 172 3.83 7.15 -10.40
N MET A 173 3.77 5.84 -10.18
CA MET A 173 4.86 4.93 -10.55
C MET A 173 5.16 4.97 -12.05
N ASN A 174 4.15 5.22 -12.90
CA ASN A 174 4.29 5.27 -14.37
C ASN A 174 4.35 6.71 -14.95
N ALA A 175 4.16 7.75 -14.13
CA ALA A 175 3.99 9.13 -14.58
C ALA A 175 5.15 9.66 -15.46
N PRO A 176 4.85 10.48 -16.49
CA PRO A 176 5.86 11.12 -17.31
C PRO A 176 6.69 12.13 -16.50
N ARG A 177 7.95 12.33 -16.89
CA ARG A 177 8.85 13.29 -16.22
C ARG A 177 8.48 14.73 -16.56
N GLY A 178 8.13 15.53 -15.56
CA GLY A 178 8.19 17.00 -15.63
C GLY A 178 7.11 17.77 -14.89
N ASP A 179 5.86 17.29 -14.90
CA ASP A 179 4.71 17.89 -14.20
C ASP A 179 3.90 16.75 -13.57
N ILE A 180 3.66 16.83 -12.25
CA ILE A 180 2.87 15.86 -11.47
C ILE A 180 1.61 16.49 -10.88
N SER A 181 1.18 17.66 -11.38
CA SER A 181 0.07 18.41 -10.79
C SER A 181 -1.28 17.67 -10.88
N SER A 182 -1.44 16.75 -11.84
CA SER A 182 -2.57 15.81 -11.91
C SER A 182 -2.59 14.87 -10.71
N GLU A 183 -1.50 14.18 -10.51
CA GLU A 183 -1.22 13.18 -9.49
C GLU A 183 -1.34 13.81 -8.08
N GLN A 184 -0.89 15.06 -7.93
CA GLN A 184 -1.08 15.83 -6.70
C GLN A 184 -2.55 16.16 -6.40
N ARG A 185 -3.35 16.54 -7.41
CA ARG A 185 -4.80 16.76 -7.22
C ARG A 185 -5.52 15.47 -6.84
N TRP A 186 -5.11 14.33 -7.39
CA TRP A 186 -5.65 13.03 -7.01
C TRP A 186 -5.25 12.62 -5.58
N ALA A 187 -3.99 12.84 -5.20
CA ALA A 187 -3.48 12.53 -3.87
C ALA A 187 -4.14 13.41 -2.77
N ASP A 188 -4.33 14.70 -3.03
CA ASP A 188 -5.02 15.63 -2.12
C ASP A 188 -6.49 15.22 -1.88
N GLY A 189 -7.19 14.82 -2.94
CA GLY A 189 -8.53 14.25 -2.84
C GLY A 189 -8.61 13.01 -1.94
N LEU A 190 -7.62 12.12 -2.01
CA LEU A 190 -7.53 10.93 -1.14
C LEU A 190 -7.21 11.31 0.32
N LEU A 191 -6.28 12.24 0.56
CA LEU A 191 -5.93 12.70 1.92
C LEU A 191 -7.14 13.17 2.73
N SER A 192 -8.06 13.88 2.10
CA SER A 192 -9.27 14.41 2.74
C SER A 192 -10.15 13.32 3.40
N THR A 193 -10.07 12.08 2.93
CA THR A 193 -10.87 10.94 3.42
C THR A 193 -10.06 9.90 4.18
N SER A 194 -8.76 9.73 3.88
CA SER A 194 -7.87 8.75 4.53
C SER A 194 -7.87 8.86 6.07
N ARG A 195 -7.93 10.09 6.61
CA ARG A 195 -7.95 10.30 8.07
C ARG A 195 -9.19 9.74 8.76
N LEU A 196 -10.36 9.83 8.11
CA LEU A 196 -11.62 9.29 8.62
C LEU A 196 -11.59 7.76 8.56
N TYR A 197 -11.24 7.20 7.40
CA TYR A 197 -11.15 5.74 7.22
C TYR A 197 -10.16 5.07 8.18
N ARG A 198 -9.04 5.71 8.55
CA ARG A 198 -8.13 5.19 9.58
C ARG A 198 -8.76 5.15 10.98
N GLN A 199 -9.59 6.13 11.33
CA GLN A 199 -10.32 6.15 12.61
C GLN A 199 -11.41 5.07 12.62
N ASP A 200 -12.24 5.03 11.58
CA ASP A 200 -13.28 4.04 11.35
C ASP A 200 -12.73 2.59 11.40
N ALA A 201 -11.58 2.33 10.77
CA ALA A 201 -10.92 1.03 10.80
C ALA A 201 -10.36 0.68 12.19
N ALA A 202 -9.79 1.65 12.91
CA ALA A 202 -9.27 1.43 14.26
C ALA A 202 -10.40 1.12 15.27
N ASP A 203 -11.52 1.84 15.20
CA ASP A 203 -12.70 1.64 16.04
C ASP A 203 -13.44 0.33 15.70
N ALA A 204 -13.39 -0.13 14.44
CA ALA A 204 -13.83 -1.46 14.03
C ALA A 204 -12.90 -2.61 14.47
N GLY A 205 -11.70 -2.29 14.98
CA GLY A 205 -10.67 -3.24 15.41
C GLY A 205 -9.74 -3.74 14.29
N GLU A 206 -9.85 -3.22 13.07
CA GLU A 206 -9.07 -3.62 11.89
C GLU A 206 -7.68 -2.95 11.88
N GLN A 207 -6.87 -3.26 12.90
CA GLN A 207 -5.58 -2.59 13.16
C GLN A 207 -4.56 -2.70 12.01
N SER A 208 -4.62 -3.78 11.21
CA SER A 208 -3.80 -3.95 9.99
C SER A 208 -4.19 -2.93 8.92
N VAL A 209 -5.49 -2.75 8.68
CA VAL A 209 -6.04 -1.80 7.72
C VAL A 209 -5.74 -0.36 8.16
N ALA A 210 -5.94 -0.05 9.44
CA ALA A 210 -5.59 1.26 10.01
C ALA A 210 -4.08 1.59 9.85
N ALA A 211 -3.19 0.60 9.99
CA ALA A 211 -1.75 0.78 9.78
C ALA A 211 -1.39 1.01 8.29
N VAL A 212 -2.06 0.34 7.35
CA VAL A 212 -1.85 0.58 5.90
C VAL A 212 -2.39 1.94 5.49
N LEU A 213 -3.53 2.37 6.03
CA LEU A 213 -4.07 3.73 5.82
C LEU A 213 -3.16 4.84 6.41
N ASP A 214 -2.45 4.56 7.50
CA ASP A 214 -1.44 5.49 8.07
C ASP A 214 -0.21 5.63 7.15
N GLU A 215 0.32 4.51 6.63
CA GLU A 215 1.44 4.53 5.69
C GLU A 215 1.04 5.13 4.33
N LEU A 216 -0.22 4.99 3.92
CA LEU A 216 -0.81 5.63 2.75
C LEU A 216 -0.97 7.15 2.92
N GLU A 217 -1.64 7.62 3.98
CA GLU A 217 -1.83 9.06 4.28
C GLU A 217 -0.49 9.80 4.26
N ARG A 218 0.53 9.19 4.88
CA ARG A 218 1.89 9.70 4.91
C ARG A 218 2.55 9.78 3.53
N SER A 219 2.37 8.79 2.67
CA SER A 219 2.93 8.80 1.31
C SER A 219 2.24 9.85 0.44
N LEU A 220 0.91 9.97 0.56
CA LEU A 220 0.12 10.97 -0.17
C LEU A 220 0.46 12.41 0.29
N LEU A 221 0.70 12.63 1.58
CA LEU A 221 1.16 13.92 2.12
C LEU A 221 2.51 14.34 1.49
N GLU A 222 3.43 13.41 1.27
CA GLU A 222 4.71 13.69 0.61
C GLU A 222 4.55 14.05 -0.87
N ILE A 223 3.67 13.34 -1.59
CA ILE A 223 3.33 13.65 -2.98
C ILE A 223 2.73 15.06 -3.10
N VAL A 224 1.76 15.40 -2.24
CA VAL A 224 1.07 16.71 -2.27
C VAL A 224 2.00 17.88 -1.89
N ASN A 225 2.93 17.68 -0.95
CA ASN A 225 3.90 18.72 -0.55
C ASN A 225 5.15 18.79 -1.45
N SER A 226 5.26 17.94 -2.49
CA SER A 226 6.33 18.02 -3.48
C SER A 226 6.14 19.20 -4.45
N PRO A 227 7.20 19.71 -5.11
CA PRO A 227 7.02 20.71 -6.17
C PRO A 227 6.31 20.09 -7.37
N SER A 228 5.26 20.75 -7.87
CA SER A 228 4.45 20.27 -9.00
C SER A 228 5.27 20.06 -10.29
N LYS A 229 6.33 20.86 -10.46
CA LYS A 229 7.40 20.61 -11.43
C LYS A 229 8.57 19.92 -10.75
N ILE A 230 8.58 18.59 -10.82
CA ILE A 230 9.52 17.71 -10.12
C ILE A 230 10.68 17.30 -11.03
N SER A 231 11.90 17.17 -10.50
CA SER A 231 13.02 16.63 -11.28
C SER A 231 12.90 15.11 -11.44
N ALA A 232 13.58 14.56 -12.44
CA ALA A 232 13.64 13.11 -12.62
C ALA A 232 14.22 12.38 -11.40
N ALA A 233 15.18 12.98 -10.68
CA ALA A 233 15.82 12.36 -9.52
C ALA A 233 14.90 12.31 -8.30
N ASP A 234 14.09 13.35 -8.10
CA ASP A 234 13.13 13.46 -6.99
C ASP A 234 11.90 12.57 -7.24
N LEU A 235 11.40 12.52 -8.48
CA LEU A 235 10.33 11.59 -8.87
C LEU A 235 10.77 10.13 -8.69
N ASP A 236 11.99 9.80 -9.11
CA ASP A 236 12.55 8.47 -8.91
C ASP A 236 12.86 8.18 -7.42
N GLU A 237 12.96 9.19 -6.54
CA GLU A 237 13.03 9.03 -5.07
C GLU A 237 11.66 8.74 -4.44
N ILE A 238 10.61 9.46 -4.84
CA ILE A 238 9.22 9.16 -4.43
C ILE A 238 8.88 7.70 -4.79
N ARG A 239 9.23 7.28 -6.02
CA ARG A 239 9.06 5.89 -6.47
C ARG A 239 9.81 4.88 -5.61
N ARG A 240 11.12 5.11 -5.38
CA ARG A 240 11.93 4.28 -4.47
C ARG A 240 11.28 4.12 -3.09
N ARG A 241 10.60 5.16 -2.58
CA ARG A 241 9.96 5.14 -1.26
C ARG A 241 8.60 4.45 -1.24
N ILE A 242 7.81 4.55 -2.31
CA ILE A 242 6.57 3.77 -2.50
C ILE A 242 6.91 2.27 -2.60
N ASP A 243 7.93 1.91 -3.39
CA ASP A 243 8.46 0.55 -3.52
C ASP A 243 9.06 0.04 -2.20
N ALA A 244 9.89 0.84 -1.53
CA ALA A 244 10.50 0.46 -0.26
C ALA A 244 9.46 0.31 0.86
N ALA A 245 8.35 1.04 0.84
CA ALA A 245 7.22 0.81 1.73
C ALA A 245 6.40 -0.45 1.36
N ALA A 246 6.64 -1.06 0.19
CA ALA A 246 5.78 -2.06 -0.44
C ALA A 246 4.31 -1.62 -0.51
N LEU A 247 4.06 -0.32 -0.67
CA LEU A 247 2.76 0.30 -0.37
C LEU A 247 1.67 -0.18 -1.33
N LEU A 248 1.95 -0.22 -2.63
CA LEU A 248 1.03 -0.77 -3.65
C LEU A 248 0.59 -2.20 -3.31
N PHE A 249 1.54 -3.06 -2.94
CA PHE A 249 1.24 -4.45 -2.57
C PHE A 249 0.38 -4.54 -1.30
N LYS A 250 0.70 -3.75 -0.26
CA LYS A 250 -0.09 -3.68 0.98
C LYS A 250 -1.53 -3.22 0.72
N VAL A 251 -1.70 -2.13 -0.05
CA VAL A 251 -3.01 -1.57 -0.41
C VAL A 251 -3.85 -2.61 -1.16
N ARG A 252 -3.28 -3.27 -2.17
CA ARG A 252 -3.95 -4.31 -2.96
C ARG A 252 -4.38 -5.51 -2.14
N VAL A 253 -3.50 -6.06 -1.29
CA VAL A 253 -3.83 -7.21 -0.42
C VAL A 253 -4.88 -6.85 0.63
N MET A 254 -4.86 -5.64 1.18
CA MET A 254 -5.91 -5.21 2.12
C MET A 254 -7.25 -4.98 1.42
N SER A 255 -7.29 -4.47 0.19
CA SER A 255 -8.54 -4.34 -0.58
C SER A 255 -9.15 -5.71 -0.89
N ASP A 256 -8.33 -6.66 -1.36
CA ASP A 256 -8.73 -8.04 -1.64
C ASP A 256 -9.22 -8.77 -0.38
N GLU A 257 -8.50 -8.67 0.74
CA GLU A 257 -8.94 -9.26 2.02
C GLU A 257 -10.25 -8.65 2.53
N LEU A 258 -10.46 -7.34 2.37
CA LEU A 258 -11.72 -6.67 2.74
C LEU A 258 -12.89 -7.13 1.87
N ARG A 259 -12.69 -7.26 0.55
CA ARG A 259 -13.68 -7.79 -0.41
C ARG A 259 -14.06 -9.23 -0.10
N GLN A 260 -13.09 -10.11 0.10
CA GLN A 260 -13.36 -11.52 0.44
C GLN A 260 -14.16 -11.66 1.76
N ARG A 261 -13.90 -10.78 2.75
CA ARG A 261 -14.67 -10.72 4.00
C ARG A 261 -16.10 -10.19 3.82
N GLU A 262 -16.38 -9.36 2.80
CA GLU A 262 -17.74 -8.92 2.45
C GLU A 262 -18.56 -10.05 1.81
N GLU A 263 -17.92 -10.87 0.95
CA GLU A 263 -18.56 -11.95 0.19
C GLU A 263 -18.78 -13.24 1.00
N ALA A 264 -17.84 -13.59 1.88
CA ALA A 264 -17.86 -14.82 2.68
C ALA A 264 -19.16 -15.15 3.46
N PRO A 265 -19.88 -14.21 4.12
CA PRO A 265 -21.03 -14.53 4.97
C PRO A 265 -22.28 -15.02 4.21
N MET A 266 -22.29 -15.05 2.88
CA MET A 266 -23.45 -15.54 2.10
C MET A 266 -23.51 -17.08 1.97
N SER A 267 -22.52 -17.81 2.49
CA SER A 267 -22.38 -19.27 2.37
C SER A 267 -23.13 -20.07 3.44
N LEU A 268 -24.47 -20.03 3.43
CA LEU A 268 -25.29 -20.87 4.32
C LEU A 268 -25.01 -22.38 4.13
N PRO A 269 -24.91 -23.17 5.22
CA PRO A 269 -24.54 -24.58 5.13
C PRO A 269 -25.65 -25.40 4.46
N ARG A 270 -25.33 -25.99 3.30
CA ARG A 270 -26.24 -26.89 2.58
C ARG A 270 -26.45 -28.16 3.41
N THR A 271 -27.63 -28.30 4.00
CA THR A 271 -28.01 -29.45 4.81
C THR A 271 -28.01 -30.73 3.98
N SER A 272 -26.97 -31.56 4.17
CA SER A 272 -26.89 -32.88 3.56
C SER A 272 -27.95 -33.80 4.16
N THR A 273 -29.06 -33.96 3.44
CA THR A 273 -30.16 -34.86 3.83
C THR A 273 -29.72 -36.31 3.66
N ARG A 274 -29.25 -36.90 4.78
CA ARG A 274 -28.78 -38.29 4.87
C ARG A 274 -29.90 -39.27 4.50
N LYS A 275 -29.96 -39.66 3.22
CA LYS A 275 -30.97 -40.59 2.71
C LYS A 275 -30.71 -42.00 3.24
N THR A 276 -31.64 -42.54 4.01
CA THR A 276 -31.60 -43.92 4.55
C THR A 276 -32.58 -44.82 3.80
N SER A 277 -32.06 -45.62 2.87
CA SER A 277 -32.62 -46.88 2.34
C SER A 277 -31.50 -47.61 1.60
#